data_AF-A0A954U7U7-F1
#
_entry.id   AF-A0A954U7U7-F1
#
_cell.length_a   1.000
_cell.length_b   1.000
_cell.length_c   1.000
_cell.angle_alpha   90.00
_cell.angle_beta   90.00
_cell.angle_gamma   90.00
#
_symmetry.space_group_name_H-M   'P 1'
#
loop_
_entity.id
_entity.type
_entity.pdbx_description
1 polymer ?
#
loop_
_entity_poly.entity_id
_entity_poly.type
_entity_poly.pdbx_seq_one_letter_code
_entity_poly.pdbx_strand_id
1 'polypeptide(L)'
;MWGRVVEIMTAMWLMLSPFIFAVQNDAAIFWGDIGTATLICLLAGASYWPPLKYAHLGILLIAAALIVVGRFSSGMPATAPQQNHIFVGLFLLMIAIIPNEASRPPVQWRDTMQVN
;
A
#
# COMPACT_ATOMS: atom_id res chain seq x y z
N MET A 1 0.24 10.13 11.72
CA MET A 1 0.22 9.58 10.33
C MET A 1 -0.01 8.07 10.38
N TRP A 2 -1.08 7.64 11.03
CA TRP A 2 -1.36 6.22 11.25
C TRP A 2 -1.52 5.44 9.94
N GLY A 3 -2.11 6.06 8.90
CA GLY A 3 -2.26 5.43 7.58
C GLY A 3 -0.95 4.97 6.94
N ARG A 4 0.12 5.79 7.00
CA ARG A 4 1.43 5.42 6.43
C ARG A 4 2.08 4.24 7.16
N VAL A 5 1.89 4.16 8.48
CA VAL A 5 2.35 3.01 9.28
C VAL A 5 1.61 1.75 8.86
N VAL A 6 0.29 1.82 8.69
CA VAL A 6 -0.55 0.69 8.26
C VAL A 6 -0.13 0.19 6.88
N GLU A 7 0.17 1.07 5.93
CA GLU A 7 0.67 0.67 4.61
C GLU A 7 2.00 -0.06 4.67
N ILE A 8 2.94 0.40 5.52
CA ILE A 8 4.21 -0.28 5.73
C ILE A 8 3.98 -1.66 6.34
N MET A 9 3.08 -1.78 7.32
CA MET A 9 2.72 -3.08 7.90
C MET A 9 2.12 -4.02 6.84
N THR A 10 1.27 -3.51 5.95
CA THR A 10 0.70 -4.27 4.84
C THR A 10 1.74 -4.64 3.79
N ALA A 11 2.72 -3.78 3.51
CA ALA A 11 3.84 -4.10 2.65
C ALA A 11 4.73 -5.21 3.25
N MET A 12 4.97 -5.17 4.56
CA MET A 12 5.68 -6.23 5.27
C MET A 12 4.93 -7.56 5.21
N TRP A 13 3.59 -7.53 5.32
CA TRP A 13 2.76 -8.72 5.08
C TRP A 13 2.95 -9.27 3.65
N LEU A 14 2.88 -8.40 2.63
CA LEU A 14 3.10 -8.81 1.23
C LEU A 14 4.48 -9.41 1.01
N MET A 15 5.52 -8.84 1.63
CA MET A 15 6.89 -9.33 1.56
C MET A 15 7.07 -10.74 2.15
N LEU A 16 6.31 -11.07 3.21
CA LEU A 16 6.34 -12.38 3.85
C LEU A 16 5.45 -13.42 3.16
N SER A 17 4.49 -12.96 2.35
CA SER A 17 3.46 -13.78 1.72
C SER A 17 4.01 -14.95 0.88
N PRO A 18 5.11 -14.80 0.11
CA PRO A 18 5.67 -15.92 -0.65
C PRO A 18 6.07 -17.13 0.20
N PHE A 19 6.54 -16.89 1.42
CA PHE A 19 6.93 -17.95 2.36
C PHE A 19 5.72 -18.60 3.03
N ILE A 20 4.66 -17.82 3.28
CA ILE A 20 3.41 -18.31 3.89
C ILE A 20 2.67 -19.22 2.90
N PHE A 21 2.60 -18.83 1.62
CA PHE A 21 1.91 -19.60 0.59
C PHE A 21 2.80 -20.61 -0.14
N ALA A 22 4.05 -20.79 0.30
CA ALA A 22 5.02 -21.72 -0.28
C ALA A 22 5.26 -21.52 -1.79
N VAL A 23 5.25 -20.27 -2.26
CA VAL A 23 5.44 -19.89 -3.68
C VAL A 23 6.83 -19.30 -3.97
N GLN A 24 7.80 -19.47 -3.07
CA GLN A 24 9.17 -18.96 -3.26
C GLN A 24 9.90 -19.55 -4.48
N ASN A 25 9.44 -20.68 -5.00
CA ASN A 25 10.00 -21.29 -6.22
C ASN A 25 9.43 -20.66 -7.50
N ASP A 26 8.32 -19.92 -7.42
CA ASP A 26 7.79 -19.13 -8.52
C ASP A 26 8.49 -17.77 -8.54
N ALA A 27 9.50 -17.64 -9.41
CA ALA A 27 10.30 -16.42 -9.51
C ALA A 27 9.46 -15.18 -9.83
N ALA A 28 8.38 -15.31 -10.61
CA ALA A 28 7.56 -14.17 -11.00
C ALA A 28 6.76 -13.64 -9.80
N ILE A 29 6.13 -14.54 -9.01
CA ILE A 29 5.40 -14.16 -7.80
C ILE A 29 6.36 -13.66 -6.73
N PHE A 30 7.47 -14.37 -6.51
CA PHE A 30 8.45 -13.98 -5.48
C PHE A 30 9.01 -12.58 -5.73
N TRP A 31 9.58 -12.31 -6.91
CA TRP A 31 10.14 -11.00 -7.21
C TRP A 31 9.07 -9.91 -7.36
N GLY A 32 7.87 -10.28 -7.84
CA GLY A 32 6.72 -9.39 -7.89
C GLY A 32 6.31 -8.89 -6.50
N ASP A 33 6.17 -9.80 -5.54
CA ASP A 33 5.77 -9.48 -4.16
C ASP A 33 6.84 -8.67 -3.44
N ILE A 34 8.11 -9.09 -3.51
CA ILE A 34 9.22 -8.37 -2.88
C ILE A 34 9.36 -6.97 -3.48
N GLY A 35 9.37 -6.84 -4.81
CA GLY A 35 9.50 -5.55 -5.50
C GLY A 35 8.33 -4.61 -5.20
N THR A 36 7.10 -5.14 -5.19
CA THR A 36 5.89 -4.37 -4.89
C THR A 36 5.89 -3.90 -3.44
N ALA A 37 6.22 -4.80 -2.49
CA ALA A 37 6.32 -4.45 -1.07
C ALA A 37 7.39 -3.37 -0.82
N THR A 38 8.57 -3.51 -1.42
CA THR A 38 9.63 -2.50 -1.31
C THR A 38 9.17 -1.16 -1.86
N LEU A 39 8.51 -1.15 -3.02
CA LEU A 39 8.00 0.10 -3.61
C LEU A 39 6.96 0.77 -2.71
N ILE A 40 6.03 0.01 -2.12
CA ILE A 40 5.05 0.55 -1.16
C ILE A 40 5.76 1.15 0.06
N CYS A 41 6.73 0.45 0.64
CA CYS A 41 7.53 0.96 1.77
C CYS A 41 8.24 2.27 1.42
N LEU A 42 8.84 2.36 0.22
CA LEU A 42 9.52 3.57 -0.25
C LEU A 42 8.56 4.73 -0.47
N LEU A 43 7.40 4.50 -1.07
CA LEU A 43 6.39 5.54 -1.30
C LEU A 43 5.76 6.03 0.02
N ALA A 44 5.43 5.12 0.92
CA ALA A 44 4.92 5.44 2.25
C ALA A 44 5.96 6.21 3.06
N GLY A 45 7.22 5.76 3.06
CA GLY A 45 8.36 6.41 3.71
C GLY A 45 8.67 7.79 3.13
N ALA A 46 8.71 7.92 1.81
CA ALA A 46 8.95 9.19 1.13
C ALA A 46 7.87 10.24 1.44
N SER A 47 6.64 9.79 1.70
CA SER A 47 5.52 10.68 2.03
C SER A 47 5.71 11.47 3.33
N TYR A 48 6.61 11.05 4.22
CA TYR A 48 6.97 11.81 5.42
C TYR A 48 7.78 13.06 5.11
N TRP A 49 8.44 13.11 3.96
CA TRP A 49 9.24 14.27 3.55
C TRP A 49 8.32 15.33 2.89
N PRO A 50 8.31 16.60 3.33
CA PRO A 50 7.41 17.63 2.82
C PRO A 50 7.34 17.78 1.28
N PRO A 51 8.45 17.72 0.51
CA PRO A 51 8.37 17.82 -0.96
C PRO A 51 7.67 16.61 -1.60
N LEU A 52 7.71 15.43 -0.96
CA LEU A 52 7.15 14.19 -1.46
C LEU A 52 5.89 13.75 -0.70
N LYS A 53 5.20 14.67 -0.01
CA LYS A 53 4.00 14.36 0.78
C LYS A 53 2.89 13.64 0.01
N TYR A 54 2.86 13.75 -1.32
CA TYR A 54 1.90 13.08 -2.20
C TYR A 54 2.41 11.77 -2.81
N ALA A 55 3.64 11.34 -2.53
CA ALA A 55 4.22 10.09 -3.06
C ALA A 55 3.34 8.88 -2.77
N HIS A 56 2.65 8.91 -1.63
CA HIS A 56 1.73 7.86 -1.25
C HIS A 56 0.56 7.63 -2.21
N LEU A 57 0.18 8.62 -3.04
CA LEU A 57 -0.86 8.41 -4.06
C LEU A 57 -0.44 7.38 -5.10
N GLY A 58 0.86 7.13 -5.28
CA GLY A 58 1.35 6.02 -6.10
C GLY A 58 0.92 4.65 -5.56
N ILE A 59 0.68 4.53 -4.26
CA ILE A 59 0.18 3.29 -3.64
C ILE A 59 -1.23 2.96 -4.14
N LEU A 60 -2.04 3.95 -4.53
CA LEU A 60 -3.35 3.70 -5.15
C LEU A 60 -3.23 2.94 -6.48
N LEU A 61 -2.24 3.31 -7.30
CA LEU A 61 -1.99 2.64 -8.57
C LEU A 61 -1.50 1.21 -8.35
N ILE A 62 -0.60 1.01 -7.37
CA ILE A 62 -0.10 -0.31 -6.99
C ILE A 62 -1.24 -1.19 -6.45
N ALA A 63 -2.09 -0.63 -5.59
CA ALA A 63 -3.24 -1.31 -5.01
C ALA A 63 -4.22 -1.78 -6.10
N ALA A 64 -4.55 -0.90 -7.05
CA ALA A 64 -5.39 -1.25 -8.19
C ALA A 64 -4.75 -2.33 -9.06
N ALA A 65 -3.44 -2.22 -9.32
CA ALA A 65 -2.70 -3.22 -10.09
C ALA A 65 -2.71 -4.60 -9.40
N LEU A 66 -2.51 -4.67 -8.08
CA LEU A 66 -2.59 -5.92 -7.31
C LEU A 66 -3.96 -6.58 -7.42
N ILE A 67 -5.05 -5.80 -7.35
CA ILE A 67 -6.42 -6.32 -7.49
C ILE A 67 -6.62 -6.88 -8.90
N VAL A 68 -6.22 -6.12 -9.93
CA VAL A 68 -6.36 -6.53 -11.34
C VAL A 68 -5.53 -7.79 -11.61
N VAL A 69 -4.26 -7.81 -11.22
CA VAL A 69 -3.38 -8.97 -11.41
C VAL A 69 -3.92 -10.18 -10.65
N GLY A 70 -4.29 -10.03 -9.37
CA GLY A 70 -4.87 -11.12 -8.59
C GLY A 70 -6.17 -11.66 -9.20
N ARG A 71 -6.98 -10.79 -9.83
CA ARG A 71 -8.25 -11.20 -10.45
C ARG A 71 -8.09 -11.93 -11.78
N PHE A 72 -7.10 -11.54 -12.59
CA PHE A 72 -6.97 -11.98 -13.99
C PHE A 72 -5.79 -12.92 -14.26
N SER A 73 -4.89 -13.16 -13.29
CA SER A 73 -3.69 -14.00 -13.49
C SER A 73 -3.92 -15.52 -13.44
N SER A 74 -5.15 -16.02 -13.27
CA SER A 74 -5.44 -17.47 -13.19
C SER A 74 -6.79 -17.90 -13.77
N GLY A 75 -6.85 -19.19 -14.10
CA GLY A 75 -8.11 -19.91 -14.28
C GLY A 75 -8.87 -20.09 -12.96
N MET A 76 -10.19 -20.18 -13.04
CA MET A 76 -11.04 -20.41 -11.86
C MET A 76 -10.89 -21.86 -11.36
N PRO A 77 -10.76 -22.08 -10.03
CA PRO A 77 -10.83 -21.11 -8.93
C PRO A 77 -9.50 -20.39 -8.63
N ALA A 78 -9.59 -19.17 -8.08
CA ALA A 78 -8.43 -18.35 -7.74
C ALA A 78 -7.59 -18.98 -6.62
N THR A 79 -6.27 -19.00 -6.80
CA THR A 79 -5.32 -19.57 -5.83
C THR A 79 -5.15 -18.66 -4.60
N ALA A 80 -4.63 -19.21 -3.49
CA ALA A 80 -4.43 -18.45 -2.25
C ALA A 80 -3.53 -17.19 -2.40
N PRO A 81 -2.38 -17.23 -3.11
CA PRO A 81 -1.57 -16.02 -3.37
C PRO A 81 -2.34 -14.91 -4.09
N GLN A 82 -3.23 -15.28 -5.02
CA GLN A 82 -4.00 -14.32 -5.80
C GLN A 82 -5.12 -13.68 -4.99
N GLN A 83 -5.80 -14.48 -4.17
CA GLN A 83 -6.75 -13.94 -3.19
C GLN A 83 -6.04 -12.98 -2.24
N ASN A 84 -4.82 -13.32 -1.79
CA ASN A 84 -4.00 -12.43 -0.98
C ASN A 84 -3.69 -11.10 -1.68
N HIS A 85 -3.30 -11.11 -2.97
CA HIS A 85 -3.09 -9.86 -3.73
C HIS A 85 -4.34 -8.98 -3.79
N ILE A 86 -5.51 -9.59 -3.98
CA ILE A 86 -6.79 -8.86 -3.99
C ILE A 86 -7.05 -8.23 -2.61
N PHE A 87 -6.90 -8.99 -1.52
CA PHE A 87 -7.13 -8.49 -0.16
C PHE A 87 -6.15 -7.38 0.23
N VAL A 88 -4.86 -7.58 -0.04
CA VAL A 88 -3.81 -6.59 0.19
C VAL A 88 -4.09 -5.32 -0.62
N GLY A 89 -4.42 -5.47 -1.89
CA GLY A 89 -4.77 -4.34 -2.76
C GLY A 89 -5.98 -3.56 -2.26
N LEU A 90 -7.06 -4.24 -1.86
CA LEU A 90 -8.24 -3.57 -1.29
C LEU A 90 -7.91 -2.80 -0.02
N PHE A 91 -7.14 -3.40 0.88
CA PHE A 91 -6.76 -2.76 2.14
C PHE A 91 -5.89 -1.51 1.90
N LEU A 92 -4.91 -1.61 0.99
CA LEU A 92 -4.09 -0.46 0.59
C LEU A 92 -4.94 0.63 -0.06
N LEU A 93 -5.91 0.28 -0.91
CA LEU A 93 -6.77 1.26 -1.58
C LEU A 93 -7.62 2.05 -0.58
N MET A 94 -8.13 1.41 0.47
CA MET A 94 -8.88 2.07 1.53
C MET A 94 -8.02 3.08 2.32
N ILE A 95 -6.76 2.74 2.60
CA ILE A 95 -5.88 3.54 3.46
C ILE A 95 -5.13 4.62 2.67
N ALA A 96 -4.73 4.33 1.44
CA ALA A 96 -3.92 5.25 0.62
C ALA A 96 -4.65 6.55 0.27
N ILE A 97 -5.99 6.56 0.28
CA ILE A 97 -6.80 7.77 0.08
C ILE A 97 -6.66 8.76 1.25
N ILE A 98 -6.32 8.28 2.46
CA ILE A 98 -6.30 9.10 3.67
C ILE A 98 -5.11 10.07 3.62
N PRO A 99 -5.34 11.40 3.68
CA PRO A 99 -4.26 12.36 3.58
C PRO A 99 -3.30 12.28 4.77
N ASN A 100 -2.05 12.61 4.52
CA ASN A 100 -0.98 12.61 5.53
C ASN A 100 -1.29 13.45 6.77
N GLU A 101 -2.04 14.54 6.59
CA GLU A 101 -2.38 15.49 7.65
C GLU A 101 -3.75 15.22 8.30
N ALA A 102 -4.35 14.03 8.11
CA ALA A 102 -5.69 13.71 8.63
C ALA A 102 -5.80 13.82 10.17
N SER A 103 -4.69 13.73 10.90
CA SER A 103 -4.66 13.91 12.35
C SER A 103 -4.52 15.37 12.80
N ARG A 104 -4.27 16.30 11.87
CA ARG A 104 -4.17 17.74 12.16
C ARG A 104 -5.50 18.42 11.86
N PRO A 105 -5.86 19.48 12.61
CA PRO A 105 -7.01 20.29 12.27
C PRO A 105 -6.85 20.92 10.87
N PRO A 106 -7.96 21.24 10.19
CA PRO A 106 -7.96 21.93 8.90
C PRO A 106 -7.05 23.16 8.93
N VAL A 107 -6.38 23.45 7.82
CA VAL A 107 -5.45 24.59 7.71
C VAL A 107 -6.13 25.89 8.14
N GLN A 108 -7.38 26.10 7.69
CA GLN A 108 -8.20 27.27 8.03
C GLN A 108 -8.35 27.49 9.55
N TRP A 109 -8.47 26.42 10.34
CA TRP A 109 -8.62 26.54 11.80
C TRP A 109 -7.30 26.90 12.47
N ARG A 110 -6.18 26.43 11.93
CA ARG A 110 -4.85 26.74 12.45
C ARG A 110 -4.48 28.20 12.19
N ASP A 111 -4.82 28.70 11.01
CA ASP A 111 -4.57 30.10 10.64
C ASP A 111 -5.37 31.05 11.55
N THR A 112 -6.64 30.73 11.85
CA THR A 112 -7.45 31.55 12.78
C THR A 112 -6.98 31.55 14.23
N MET A 113 -6.34 30.48 14.69
CA MET A 113 -5.82 30.39 16.07
C MET A 113 -4.48 31.11 16.28
N GLN A 114 -3.77 31.47 15.20
CA GLN A 114 -2.49 32.18 15.28
C GLN A 114 -2.62 33.71 15.27
N VAL A 115 -3.82 34.23 14.99
CA VAL A 115 -4.10 35.67 14.84
C VAL A 115 -4.69 36.29 16.12
N ASN A 116 -4.90 35.49 17.17
CA ASN A 116 -5.30 35.93 18.53
C ASN A 116 -4.18 35.63 19.54
#